data_AF-A0A7S1RQF8-F1
#
_entry.id   AF-A0A7S1RQF8-F1
#
_cell.length_a   1.000
_cell.length_b   1.000
_cell.length_c   1.000
_cell.angle_alpha   90.00
_cell.angle_beta   90.00
_cell.angle_gamma   90.00
#
_symmetry.space_group_name_H-M   'P 1'
#
loop_
_entity.id
_entity.type
_entity.pdbx_description
1 polymer ?
#
loop_
_entity_poly.entity_id
_entity_poly.type
_entity_poly.pdbx_seq_one_letter_code
_entity_poly.pdbx_strand_id
1 'polypeptide(L)'
;MGPFQLSQAVYKAITAEMIAMAEEMSKAQPDEFNKFATSLERKTGDDNEELDRVLVHGMYIKYIEQGSTTNFTLKSNGCEILDSIGSHRCRVPLGSSIDFDFKMHLEANYEPGSRVEMKVQEPKIDGLLGMVAKNAFRKMGPGMTWSSPLCGPGASTVMVTKDENTMPDANCGHYSTDLIVEPHTFQMPSLETFHNFYMPGNTKFPEMALALIWTANTTVTMYHADGSIILDAIYEAGMVRARP
;
A
#
# COMPACT_ATOMS: atom_id res chain seq x y z
N MET A 1 -9.85 -10.83 -9.96
CA MET A 1 -8.64 -10.45 -9.21
C MET A 1 -9.06 -9.75 -7.93
N GLY A 2 -8.55 -10.17 -6.77
CA GLY A 2 -8.86 -9.50 -5.50
C GLY A 2 -8.09 -8.18 -5.30
N PRO A 3 -8.47 -7.33 -4.35
CA PRO A 3 -7.79 -6.06 -4.04
C PRO A 3 -6.29 -6.23 -3.74
N PHE A 4 -5.88 -7.38 -3.20
CA PHE A 4 -4.49 -7.74 -2.96
C PHE A 4 -3.66 -7.94 -4.25
N GLN A 5 -4.28 -8.43 -5.33
CA GLN A 5 -3.59 -8.60 -6.61
C GLN A 5 -3.40 -7.25 -7.32
N LEU A 6 -4.34 -6.32 -7.11
CA LEU A 6 -4.23 -4.94 -7.59
C LEU A 6 -3.15 -4.16 -6.85
N SER A 7 -3.06 -4.28 -5.51
CA SER A 7 -1.98 -3.66 -4.75
C SER A 7 -0.60 -4.20 -5.16
N GLN A 8 -0.49 -5.49 -5.46
CA GLN A 8 0.73 -6.07 -6.02
C GLN A 8 1.07 -5.54 -7.42
N ALA A 9 0.07 -5.38 -8.31
CA ALA A 9 0.28 -4.84 -9.64
C ALA A 9 0.73 -3.36 -9.60
N VAL A 10 0.09 -2.55 -8.74
CA VAL A 10 0.48 -1.15 -8.49
C VAL A 10 1.88 -1.07 -7.90
N TYR A 11 2.19 -1.91 -6.91
CA TYR A 11 3.54 -1.99 -6.34
C TYR A 11 4.58 -2.35 -7.40
N LYS A 12 4.31 -3.36 -8.25
CA LYS A 12 5.20 -3.75 -9.35
C LYS A 12 5.40 -2.63 -10.38
N ALA A 13 4.33 -1.94 -10.77
CA ALA A 13 4.40 -0.82 -11.72
C ALA A 13 5.22 0.36 -11.14
N ILE A 14 4.96 0.73 -9.89
CA ILE A 14 5.75 1.76 -9.18
C ILE A 14 7.21 1.35 -9.07
N THR A 15 7.48 0.09 -8.70
CA THR A 15 8.84 -0.44 -8.58
C THR A 15 9.56 -0.43 -9.93
N ALA A 16 8.90 -0.87 -11.00
CA ALA A 16 9.48 -0.88 -12.35
C ALA A 16 9.83 0.54 -12.85
N GLU A 17 8.94 1.50 -12.63
CA GLU A 17 9.21 2.91 -12.96
C GLU A 17 10.31 3.50 -12.09
N MET A 18 10.34 3.20 -10.78
CA MET A 18 11.42 3.64 -9.90
C MET A 18 12.77 3.06 -10.33
N ILE A 19 12.82 1.81 -10.78
CA ILE A 19 14.03 1.19 -11.34
C ILE A 19 14.44 1.90 -12.63
N ALA A 20 13.52 2.09 -13.58
CA ALA A 20 13.81 2.78 -14.84
C ALA A 20 14.33 4.21 -14.60
N MET A 21 13.74 4.94 -13.66
CA MET A 21 14.20 6.27 -13.27
C MET A 21 15.54 6.27 -12.55
N ALA A 22 15.79 5.31 -11.65
CA ALA A 22 17.08 5.17 -11.00
C ALA A 22 18.19 4.87 -12.03
N GLU A 23 17.89 4.04 -13.04
CA GLU A 23 18.79 3.80 -14.15
C GLU A 23 19.03 5.06 -15.00
N GLU A 24 17.98 5.81 -15.35
CA GLU A 24 18.11 7.08 -16.06
C GLU A 24 18.94 8.10 -15.28
N MET A 25 18.69 8.24 -13.97
CA MET A 25 19.46 9.13 -13.10
C MET A 25 20.92 8.71 -12.97
N SER A 26 21.18 7.40 -12.85
CA SER A 26 22.55 6.87 -12.81
C SER A 26 23.32 7.18 -14.09
N LYS A 27 22.63 7.25 -15.24
CA LYS A 27 23.20 7.60 -16.54
C LYS A 27 23.36 9.11 -16.73
N ALA A 28 22.39 9.90 -16.28
CA ALA A 28 22.35 11.34 -16.49
C ALA A 28 23.26 12.12 -15.53
N GLN A 29 23.36 11.68 -14.28
CA GLN A 29 24.13 12.37 -13.22
C GLN A 29 24.87 11.34 -12.34
N PRO A 30 25.86 10.62 -12.90
CA PRO A 30 26.53 9.52 -12.21
C PRO A 30 27.23 9.96 -10.92
N ASP A 31 27.78 11.19 -10.88
CA ASP A 31 28.48 11.70 -9.70
C ASP A 31 27.52 12.05 -8.55
N GLU A 32 26.33 12.58 -8.86
CA GLU A 32 25.32 12.86 -7.83
C GLU A 32 24.67 11.57 -7.33
N PHE A 33 24.39 10.62 -8.24
CA PHE A 33 23.90 9.31 -7.88
C PHE A 33 24.90 8.55 -7.00
N ASN A 34 26.19 8.57 -7.36
CA ASN A 34 27.24 7.95 -6.56
C ASN A 34 27.39 8.63 -5.19
N LYS A 35 27.38 9.96 -5.12
CA LYS A 35 27.41 10.68 -3.83
C LYS A 35 26.20 10.33 -2.96
N PHE A 36 25.02 10.21 -3.56
CA PHE A 36 23.80 9.80 -2.86
C PHE A 36 23.93 8.37 -2.33
N ALA A 37 24.31 7.40 -3.18
CA ALA A 37 24.53 6.01 -2.83
C ALA A 37 25.59 5.83 -1.73
N THR A 38 26.71 6.55 -1.81
CA THR A 38 27.75 6.50 -0.78
C THR A 38 27.31 7.19 0.52
N SER A 39 26.47 8.22 0.47
CA SER A 39 25.90 8.84 1.69
C SER A 39 24.89 7.92 2.39
N LEU A 40 24.22 7.06 1.63
CA LEU A 40 23.31 6.03 2.09
C LEU A 40 24.05 4.89 2.79
N GLU A 41 25.07 4.33 2.12
CA GLU A 41 25.95 3.28 2.67
C GLU A 41 26.60 3.71 4.00
N ARG A 42 26.88 5.01 4.17
CA ARG A 42 27.49 5.57 5.38
C ARG A 42 26.51 5.76 6.54
N LYS A 43 25.20 5.82 6.28
CA LYS A 43 24.16 5.97 7.33
C LYS A 43 23.66 4.62 7.86
N THR A 44 23.63 3.58 7.03
CA THR A 44 23.11 2.25 7.37
C THR A 44 24.02 1.41 8.28
N GLY A 45 25.15 1.94 8.76
CA GLY A 45 26.14 1.20 9.56
C GLY A 45 26.01 1.35 11.08
N ASP A 46 24.93 1.95 11.60
CA ASP A 46 24.68 2.10 13.04
C ASP A 46 23.50 1.19 13.44
N ASP A 47 23.76 0.16 14.26
CA ASP A 47 22.77 -0.84 14.70
C ASP A 47 21.56 -0.23 15.44
N ASN A 48 21.67 1.02 15.90
CA ASN A 48 20.55 1.75 16.50
C ASN A 48 19.54 2.31 15.48
N GLU A 49 19.92 2.41 14.20
CA GLU A 49 19.06 2.98 13.14
C GLU A 49 17.95 2.01 12.70
N GLU A 50 18.15 0.69 12.88
CA GLU A 50 17.14 -0.35 12.56
C GLU A 50 15.91 -0.26 13.48
N LEU A 51 16.14 -0.04 14.78
CA LEU A 51 15.07 0.18 15.77
C LEU A 51 14.37 1.53 15.60
N ASP A 52 14.98 2.47 14.87
CA ASP A 52 14.36 3.75 14.53
C ASP A 52 13.49 3.67 13.28
N ARG A 53 13.34 2.51 12.61
CA ARG A 53 12.45 2.36 11.44
C ARG A 53 11.23 1.51 11.77
N VAL A 54 10.07 2.07 11.43
CA VAL A 54 8.77 1.49 11.75
C VAL A 54 7.95 1.39 10.48
N LEU A 55 7.48 0.17 10.18
CA LEU A 55 6.44 -0.02 9.19
C LEU A 55 5.14 0.56 9.75
N VAL A 56 4.55 1.49 9.01
CA VAL A 56 3.21 1.99 9.30
C VAL A 56 2.22 1.37 8.34
N HIS A 57 1.08 0.98 8.90
CA HIS A 57 -0.06 0.48 8.16
C HIS A 57 -1.32 0.92 8.87
N GLY A 58 -2.31 1.41 8.17
CA GLY A 58 -3.56 1.80 8.81
C GLY A 58 -4.71 1.78 7.84
N MET A 59 -5.90 1.58 8.40
CA MET A 59 -7.16 1.75 7.70
C MET A 59 -8.00 2.74 8.50
N TYR A 60 -8.38 3.84 7.86
CA TYR A 60 -9.21 4.89 8.44
C TYR A 60 -10.55 4.90 7.71
N ILE A 61 -11.58 4.36 8.36
CA ILE A 61 -12.93 4.32 7.82
C ILE A 61 -13.55 5.68 8.08
N LYS A 62 -13.94 6.38 7.03
CA LYS A 62 -14.64 7.67 7.13
C LYS A 62 -16.15 7.48 7.15
N TYR A 63 -16.62 6.49 6.42
CA TYR A 63 -18.03 6.19 6.29
C TYR A 63 -18.22 4.69 5.99
N ILE A 64 -19.24 4.11 6.59
CA ILE A 64 -19.75 2.78 6.26
C ILE A 64 -21.28 2.79 6.42
N GLU A 65 -21.99 2.19 5.46
CA GLU A 65 -23.45 2.12 5.48
C GLU A 65 -23.97 1.34 6.72
N GLN A 66 -25.13 1.76 7.24
CA GLN A 66 -25.75 1.10 8.40
C GLN A 66 -26.13 -0.35 8.06
N GLY A 67 -25.62 -1.29 8.84
CA GLY A 67 -25.81 -2.74 8.63
C GLY A 67 -24.48 -3.49 8.53
N SER A 68 -23.41 -2.81 8.13
CA SER A 68 -22.06 -3.36 8.15
C SER A 68 -21.42 -3.19 9.54
N THR A 69 -20.84 -4.25 10.11
CA THR A 69 -20.15 -4.20 11.42
C THR A 69 -18.73 -4.75 11.34
N THR A 70 -17.73 -3.90 11.51
CA THR A 70 -16.32 -4.33 11.57
C THR A 70 -15.89 -4.55 13.02
N ASN A 71 -15.86 -5.82 13.46
CA ASN A 71 -15.33 -6.17 14.79
C ASN A 71 -13.82 -6.43 14.73
N PHE A 72 -13.05 -5.35 14.72
CA PHE A 72 -11.60 -5.44 14.74
C PHE A 72 -11.09 -5.84 16.12
N THR A 73 -10.44 -7.01 16.20
CA THR A 73 -9.55 -7.34 17.32
C THR A 73 -8.19 -7.46 16.72
N LEU A 74 -7.25 -6.62 17.16
CA LEU A 74 -5.85 -6.74 16.80
C LEU A 74 -5.04 -6.68 18.06
N LYS A 75 -4.51 -7.83 18.48
CA LYS A 75 -3.60 -7.93 19.62
C LYS A 75 -2.16 -7.92 19.16
N SER A 76 -1.66 -6.75 18.77
CA SER A 76 -0.25 -6.54 18.44
C SER A 76 0.37 -5.43 19.27
N ASN A 77 1.59 -5.66 19.77
CA ASN A 77 2.45 -4.61 20.31
C ASN A 77 2.81 -3.65 19.17
N GLY A 78 2.02 -2.58 19.02
CA GLY A 78 2.22 -1.58 17.96
C GLY A 78 0.97 -1.26 17.15
N CYS A 79 -0.17 -1.92 17.39
CA CYS A 79 -1.41 -1.57 16.73
C CYS A 79 -2.48 -1.05 17.69
N GLU A 80 -3.20 -0.02 17.26
CA GLU A 80 -4.26 0.65 17.99
C GLU A 80 -5.55 0.65 17.17
N ILE A 81 -6.67 0.39 17.86
CA ILE A 81 -8.01 0.60 17.33
C ILE A 81 -8.36 2.06 17.58
N LEU A 82 -8.73 2.79 16.53
CA LEU A 82 -8.94 4.24 16.60
C LEU A 82 -10.40 4.60 16.89
N ASP A 83 -11.34 3.76 16.46
CA ASP A 83 -12.77 3.99 16.63
C ASP A 83 -13.58 2.68 16.67
N SER A 84 -14.88 2.81 16.94
CA SER A 84 -15.79 1.67 17.02
C SER A 84 -16.23 1.10 15.67
N ILE A 85 -15.89 1.77 14.56
CA ILE A 85 -16.26 1.32 13.21
C ILE A 85 -15.16 0.48 12.55
N GLY A 86 -14.03 0.26 13.25
CA GLY A 86 -12.96 -0.65 12.83
C GLY A 86 -11.75 0.04 12.22
N SER A 87 -11.64 1.37 12.32
CA SER A 87 -10.40 2.05 11.95
C SER A 87 -9.28 1.62 12.87
N HIS A 88 -8.10 1.42 12.30
CA HIS A 88 -6.93 0.99 13.04
C HIS A 88 -5.66 1.55 12.45
N ARG A 89 -4.63 1.56 13.28
CA ARG A 89 -3.29 1.96 12.90
C ARG A 89 -2.29 1.04 13.55
N CYS A 90 -1.32 0.61 12.77
CA CYS A 90 -0.19 -0.20 13.16
C CYS A 90 1.10 0.56 12.92
N ARG A 91 2.00 0.46 13.90
CA ARG A 91 3.35 0.97 13.93
C ARG A 91 4.24 -0.17 14.41
N VAL A 92 4.82 -0.91 13.48
CA VAL A 92 5.62 -2.09 13.82
C VAL A 92 7.09 -1.86 13.50
N PRO A 93 7.99 -1.99 14.49
CA PRO A 93 9.43 -1.99 14.25
C PRO A 93 9.85 -3.15 13.33
N LEU A 94 10.83 -2.90 12.46
CA LEU A 94 11.44 -3.97 11.67
C LEU A 94 12.11 -5.01 12.59
N GLY A 95 12.24 -6.25 12.10
CA GLY A 95 12.83 -7.36 12.87
C GLY A 95 12.01 -7.84 14.08
N SER A 96 10.86 -7.23 14.39
CA SER A 96 9.99 -7.63 15.50
C SER A 96 8.97 -8.70 15.13
N SER A 97 8.40 -9.37 16.13
CA SER A 97 7.28 -10.31 15.95
C SER A 97 5.96 -9.59 16.23
N ILE A 98 4.97 -9.79 15.35
CA ILE A 98 3.61 -9.30 15.51
C ILE A 98 2.67 -10.48 15.64
N ASP A 99 1.87 -10.52 16.70
CA ASP A 99 0.69 -11.37 16.73
C ASP A 99 -0.48 -10.65 16.06
N PHE A 100 -1.09 -11.30 15.08
CA PHE A 100 -2.21 -10.77 14.32
C PHE A 100 -3.39 -11.75 14.40
N ASP A 101 -4.49 -11.30 14.99
CA ASP A 101 -5.82 -11.87 14.80
C ASP A 101 -6.68 -10.87 14.02
N PHE A 102 -7.62 -11.35 13.21
CA PHE A 102 -8.52 -10.45 12.49
C PHE A 102 -9.88 -11.09 12.27
N LYS A 103 -10.92 -10.30 12.55
CA LYS A 103 -12.30 -10.66 12.22
C LYS A 103 -12.97 -9.45 11.63
N MET A 104 -13.71 -9.63 10.56
CA MET A 104 -14.46 -8.57 9.92
C MET A 104 -15.71 -9.16 9.31
N HIS A 105 -16.85 -8.57 9.61
CA HIS A 105 -18.11 -8.87 8.97
C HIS A 105 -18.45 -7.70 8.04
N LEU A 106 -18.55 -7.97 6.74
CA LEU A 106 -18.98 -6.98 5.76
C LEU A 106 -20.28 -7.44 5.14
N GLU A 107 -21.30 -6.60 5.24
CA GLU A 107 -22.59 -6.79 4.60
C GLU A 107 -22.86 -5.58 3.70
N ALA A 108 -23.24 -5.84 2.45
CA ALA A 108 -23.60 -4.80 1.48
C ALA A 108 -24.53 -5.36 0.40
N ASN A 109 -25.39 -4.49 -0.14
CA ASN A 109 -26.18 -4.79 -1.32
C ASN A 109 -25.52 -4.15 -2.54
N TYR A 110 -25.30 -4.92 -3.60
CA TYR A 110 -24.76 -4.42 -4.86
C TYR A 110 -25.81 -4.48 -5.95
N GLU A 111 -25.97 -3.36 -6.65
CA GLU A 111 -26.91 -3.18 -7.73
C GLU A 111 -26.16 -3.07 -9.07
N PRO A 112 -26.81 -3.36 -10.20
CA PRO A 112 -26.20 -3.07 -11.51
C PRO A 112 -25.79 -1.59 -11.60
N GLY A 113 -24.48 -1.33 -11.69
CA GLY A 113 -23.91 0.02 -11.68
C GLY A 113 -23.16 0.38 -10.39
N SER A 114 -23.28 -0.40 -9.33
CA SER A 114 -22.43 -0.29 -8.14
C SER A 114 -20.95 -0.43 -8.52
N ARG A 115 -20.10 0.41 -7.94
CA ARG A 115 -18.67 0.49 -8.31
C ARG A 115 -17.78 0.75 -7.12
N VAL A 116 -16.52 0.36 -7.27
CA VAL A 116 -15.42 0.74 -6.38
C VAL A 116 -14.49 1.70 -7.11
N GLU A 117 -14.13 2.79 -6.44
CA GLU A 117 -13.11 3.73 -6.87
C GLU A 117 -11.92 3.65 -5.91
N MET A 118 -10.73 3.45 -6.46
CA MET A 118 -9.48 3.47 -5.73
C MET A 118 -8.65 4.64 -6.23
N LYS A 119 -8.27 5.53 -5.32
CA LYS A 119 -7.44 6.70 -5.62
C LYS A 119 -6.15 6.62 -4.85
N VAL A 120 -5.06 6.35 -5.57
CA VAL A 120 -3.71 6.41 -5.01
C VAL A 120 -3.32 7.89 -4.89
N GLN A 121 -2.91 8.31 -3.70
CA GLN A 121 -2.36 9.63 -3.46
C GLN A 121 -0.86 9.63 -3.74
N GLU A 122 -0.32 10.81 -4.07
CA GLU A 122 1.12 10.99 -4.27
C GLU A 122 1.87 10.53 -3.01
N PRO A 123 2.81 9.57 -3.11
CA PRO A 123 3.56 9.12 -1.96
C PRO A 123 4.44 10.25 -1.45
N LYS A 124 4.48 10.43 -0.13
CA LYS A 124 5.44 11.32 0.52
C LYS A 124 6.70 10.54 0.75
N ILE A 125 7.75 10.88 0.02
CA ILE A 125 9.07 10.29 0.17
C ILE A 125 10.03 11.44 0.48
N ASP A 126 10.90 11.27 1.47
CA ASP A 126 11.85 12.31 1.84
C ASP A 126 13.07 12.37 0.91
N GLY A 127 13.68 13.55 0.77
CA GLY A 127 14.93 13.75 0.03
C GLY A 127 14.81 13.77 -1.50
N LEU A 128 15.95 13.57 -2.18
CA LEU A 128 16.06 13.64 -3.65
C LEU A 128 15.19 12.61 -4.36
N LEU A 129 15.08 11.39 -3.82
CA LEU A 129 14.19 10.36 -4.35
C LEU A 129 12.72 10.77 -4.26
N GLY A 130 12.33 11.57 -3.27
CA GLY A 130 11.00 12.15 -3.20
C GLY A 130 10.68 13.08 -4.36
N MET A 131 11.64 13.90 -4.79
CA MET A 131 11.46 14.77 -5.96
C MET A 131 11.28 13.96 -7.25
N VAL A 132 12.03 12.87 -7.37
CA VAL A 132 12.01 11.96 -8.52
C VAL A 132 10.68 11.21 -8.57
N ALA A 133 10.29 10.55 -7.48
CA ALA A 133 9.04 9.83 -7.36
C ALA A 133 7.82 10.74 -7.58
N LYS A 134 7.84 11.97 -7.05
CA LYS A 134 6.82 12.99 -7.31
C LYS A 134 6.70 13.33 -8.80
N ASN A 135 7.82 13.48 -9.49
CA ASN A 135 7.82 13.75 -10.92
C ASN A 135 7.27 12.57 -11.72
N ALA A 136 7.64 11.34 -11.35
CA ALA A 136 7.09 10.11 -11.92
C ALA A 136 5.57 10.06 -11.76
N PHE A 137 5.10 10.27 -10.52
CA PHE A 137 3.69 10.23 -10.17
C PHE A 137 2.88 11.28 -10.94
N ARG A 138 3.43 12.50 -11.10
CA ARG A 138 2.82 13.55 -11.92
C ARG A 138 2.72 13.18 -13.39
N LYS A 139 3.72 12.52 -13.95
CA LYS A 139 3.70 12.04 -15.34
C LYS A 139 2.64 10.94 -15.56
N MET A 140 2.36 10.14 -14.54
CA MET A 140 1.27 9.15 -14.56
C MET A 140 -0.13 9.78 -14.42
N GLY A 141 -0.22 11.09 -14.15
CA GLY A 141 -1.47 11.84 -13.99
C GLY A 141 -1.80 12.15 -12.53
N PRO A 142 -2.63 13.19 -12.27
CA PRO A 142 -2.98 13.61 -10.92
C PRO A 142 -3.88 12.57 -10.22
N GLY A 143 -3.25 11.63 -9.53
CA GLY A 143 -3.91 10.57 -8.75
C GLY A 143 -4.43 9.47 -9.67
N MET A 144 -3.75 8.32 -9.66
CA MET A 144 -4.25 7.12 -10.32
C MET A 144 -5.58 6.76 -9.67
N THR A 145 -6.67 7.15 -10.34
CA THR A 145 -8.03 6.82 -9.95
C THR A 145 -8.46 5.68 -10.83
N TRP A 146 -8.65 4.52 -10.21
CA TRP A 146 -9.15 3.33 -10.84
C TRP A 146 -10.59 3.13 -10.40
N SER A 147 -11.49 2.88 -11.35
CA SER A 147 -12.89 2.58 -11.07
C SER A 147 -13.25 1.25 -11.69
N SER A 148 -14.00 0.42 -10.97
CA SER A 148 -14.43 -0.89 -11.44
C SER A 148 -15.82 -1.23 -10.93
N PRO A 149 -16.67 -1.90 -11.73
CA PRO A 149 -17.93 -2.41 -11.24
C PRO A 149 -17.71 -3.42 -10.11
N LEU A 150 -18.59 -3.40 -9.11
CA LEU A 150 -18.63 -4.38 -8.02
C LEU A 150 -19.44 -5.63 -8.40
N CYS A 151 -20.41 -5.47 -9.32
CA CYS A 151 -21.20 -6.56 -9.88
C CYS A 151 -21.64 -6.24 -11.32
N GLY A 152 -22.18 -7.23 -12.02
CA GLY A 152 -22.64 -7.13 -13.39
C GLY A 152 -21.66 -7.77 -14.40
N PRO A 153 -21.76 -7.39 -15.69
CA PRO A 153 -20.86 -7.87 -16.73
C PRO A 153 -19.41 -7.49 -16.41
N GLY A 154 -18.51 -8.41 -16.72
CA GLY A 154 -17.08 -8.23 -16.56
C GLY A 154 -16.59 -6.98 -17.26
N ALA A 155 -15.75 -6.21 -16.56
CA ALA A 155 -15.10 -5.04 -17.13
C ALA A 155 -13.68 -5.36 -17.55
N SER A 156 -13.29 -4.89 -18.73
CA SER A 156 -11.89 -4.85 -19.12
C SER A 156 -11.25 -3.56 -18.61
N THR A 157 -10.15 -3.69 -17.87
CA THR A 157 -9.36 -2.55 -17.43
C THR A 157 -7.96 -2.65 -18.02
N VAL A 158 -7.53 -1.61 -18.73
CA VAL A 158 -6.13 -1.48 -19.15
C VAL A 158 -5.39 -0.84 -17.98
N MET A 159 -4.57 -1.63 -17.29
CA MET A 159 -3.70 -1.10 -16.25
C MET A 159 -2.51 -0.36 -16.88
N VAL A 160 -1.77 0.38 -16.05
CA VAL A 160 -0.53 1.10 -16.43
C VAL A 160 0.49 0.18 -17.13
N THR A 161 0.45 -1.14 -16.90
CA THR A 161 1.31 -2.12 -17.57
C THR A 161 0.94 -2.43 -19.03
N LYS A 162 -0.10 -1.79 -19.59
CA LYS A 162 -0.68 -2.05 -20.92
C LYS A 162 -1.31 -3.44 -21.09
N ASP A 163 -1.26 -4.29 -20.06
CA ASP A 163 -1.96 -5.56 -20.06
C ASP A 163 -3.44 -5.33 -19.79
N GLU A 164 -4.26 -5.87 -20.70
CA GLU A 164 -5.70 -5.88 -20.57
C GLU A 164 -6.09 -6.90 -19.49
N ASN A 165 -6.57 -6.42 -18.35
CA ASN A 165 -7.07 -7.27 -17.28
C ASN A 165 -8.60 -7.28 -17.34
N THR A 166 -9.17 -8.44 -17.70
CA THR A 166 -10.62 -8.65 -17.67
C THR A 166 -11.03 -9.13 -16.28
N MET A 167 -11.97 -8.40 -15.68
CA MET A 167 -12.72 -8.90 -14.54
C MET A 167 -13.81 -9.85 -15.04
N PRO A 168 -14.01 -11.00 -14.40
CA PRO A 168 -15.12 -11.89 -14.75
C PRO A 168 -16.46 -11.25 -14.33
N ASP A 169 -17.53 -11.72 -14.96
CA ASP A 169 -18.90 -11.38 -14.55
C ASP A 169 -19.11 -11.74 -13.06
N ALA A 170 -19.83 -10.88 -12.35
CA ALA A 170 -20.22 -11.09 -10.96
C ALA A 170 -21.73 -10.86 -10.80
N ASN A 171 -22.39 -11.70 -10.00
CA ASN A 171 -23.83 -11.53 -9.74
C ASN A 171 -24.07 -10.25 -8.93
N CYS A 172 -25.21 -9.59 -9.14
CA CYS A 172 -25.65 -8.49 -8.27
C CYS A 172 -26.60 -9.05 -7.19
N GLY A 173 -26.69 -8.36 -6.06
CA GLY A 173 -27.54 -8.75 -4.94
C GLY A 173 -26.91 -8.51 -3.58
N HIS A 174 -27.41 -9.23 -2.59
CA HIS A 174 -26.93 -9.15 -1.21
C HIS A 174 -25.66 -9.97 -1.00
N TYR A 175 -24.64 -9.35 -0.42
CA TYR A 175 -23.39 -9.99 -0.04
C TYR A 175 -23.17 -9.82 1.45
N SER A 176 -22.88 -10.94 2.13
CA SER A 176 -22.42 -10.98 3.51
C SER A 176 -21.16 -11.82 3.57
N THR A 177 -20.07 -11.24 4.05
CA THR A 177 -18.74 -11.87 4.10
C THR A 177 -18.17 -11.76 5.50
N ASP A 178 -17.91 -12.91 6.10
CA ASP A 178 -17.08 -13.03 7.28
C ASP A 178 -15.63 -13.29 6.85
N LEU A 179 -14.76 -12.32 7.07
CA LEU A 179 -13.33 -12.51 6.96
C LEU A 179 -12.78 -12.79 8.37
N ILE A 180 -12.43 -14.04 8.61
CA ILE A 180 -11.83 -14.50 9.87
C ILE A 180 -10.41 -14.98 9.55
N VAL A 181 -9.42 -14.31 10.12
CA VAL A 181 -8.03 -14.72 10.15
C VAL A 181 -7.72 -15.19 11.56
N GLU A 182 -7.36 -16.46 11.68
CA GLU A 182 -6.93 -17.05 12.95
C GLU A 182 -5.65 -16.37 13.47
N PRO A 183 -5.43 -16.35 14.80
CA PRO A 183 -4.22 -15.76 15.36
C PRO A 183 -2.95 -16.33 14.72
N HIS A 184 -2.14 -15.46 14.16
CA HIS A 184 -0.88 -15.81 13.52
C HIS A 184 0.23 -14.87 13.96
N THR A 185 1.38 -15.44 14.32
CA THR A 185 2.59 -14.65 14.61
C THR A 185 3.35 -14.42 13.31
N PHE A 186 3.41 -13.17 12.85
CA PHE A 186 4.21 -12.75 11.71
C PHE A 186 5.56 -12.21 12.18
N GLN A 187 6.65 -12.72 11.62
CA GLN A 187 7.97 -12.14 11.83
C GLN A 187 8.21 -11.03 10.81
N MET A 188 8.32 -9.79 11.27
CA MET A 188 8.72 -8.70 10.40
C MET A 188 10.16 -8.94 9.92
N PRO A 189 10.43 -8.82 8.61
CA PRO A 189 11.80 -8.90 8.12
C PRO A 189 12.68 -7.84 8.78
N SER A 190 13.91 -8.22 9.13
CA SER A 190 14.97 -7.30 9.55
C SER A 190 15.56 -6.60 8.32
N LEU A 191 16.27 -5.49 8.52
CA LEU A 191 17.05 -4.84 7.47
C LEU A 191 18.03 -5.82 6.82
N GLU A 192 18.70 -6.66 7.62
CA GLU A 192 19.59 -7.73 7.14
C GLU A 192 18.89 -8.68 6.15
N THR A 193 17.62 -9.02 6.41
CA THR A 193 16.83 -9.87 5.52
C THR A 193 16.65 -9.22 4.14
N PHE A 194 16.51 -7.90 4.09
CA PHE A 194 16.40 -7.15 2.85
C PHE A 194 17.74 -6.97 2.13
N HIS A 195 18.87 -6.86 2.83
CA HIS A 195 20.20 -6.81 2.19
C HIS A 195 20.48 -8.07 1.34
N ASN A 196 19.92 -9.20 1.74
CA ASN A 196 20.02 -10.47 1.01
C ASN A 196 19.03 -10.59 -0.16
N PHE A 197 18.15 -9.60 -0.37
CA PHE A 197 17.19 -9.60 -1.46
C PHE A 197 17.88 -9.24 -2.78
N TYR A 198 18.38 -10.26 -3.47
CA TYR A 198 19.04 -10.09 -4.76
C TYR A 198 18.02 -9.74 -5.84
N MET A 199 18.07 -8.51 -6.36
CA MET A 199 17.46 -8.18 -7.64
C MET A 199 18.51 -8.34 -8.75
N PRO A 200 18.29 -9.24 -9.73
CA PRO A 200 19.21 -9.40 -10.85
C PRO A 200 19.48 -8.07 -11.54
N GLY A 201 20.75 -7.66 -11.60
CA GLY A 201 21.19 -6.41 -12.23
C GLY A 201 21.25 -5.18 -11.34
N ASN A 202 20.82 -5.24 -10.07
CA ASN A 202 20.93 -4.08 -9.17
C ASN A 202 21.19 -4.48 -7.71
N THR A 203 22.47 -4.55 -7.35
CA THR A 203 22.93 -4.90 -5.99
C THR A 203 22.70 -3.80 -4.96
N LYS A 204 22.41 -2.56 -5.37
CA LYS A 204 22.24 -1.40 -4.47
C LYS A 204 20.79 -1.03 -4.18
N PHE A 205 19.84 -1.63 -4.88
CA PHE A 205 18.42 -1.31 -4.71
C PHE A 205 17.88 -1.61 -3.30
N PRO A 206 18.23 -2.74 -2.64
CA PRO A 206 17.71 -3.04 -1.31
C PRO A 206 18.11 -1.97 -0.29
N GLU A 207 19.35 -1.48 -0.34
CA GLU A 207 19.85 -0.45 0.56
C GLU A 207 19.15 0.90 0.35
N MET A 208 18.88 1.27 -0.92
CA MET A 208 18.11 2.47 -1.23
C MET A 208 16.67 2.36 -0.74
N ALA A 209 15.99 1.24 -0.99
CA ALA A 209 14.59 1.04 -0.61
C ALA A 209 14.37 1.06 0.90
N LEU A 210 15.31 0.48 1.66
CA LEU A 210 15.26 0.47 3.13
C LEU A 210 15.45 1.85 3.73
N ALA A 211 16.33 2.67 3.15
CA ALA A 211 16.63 4.01 3.65
C ALA A 211 15.58 5.06 3.28
N LEU A 212 14.58 4.69 2.48
CA LEU A 212 13.47 5.57 2.17
C LEU A 212 12.48 5.60 3.32
N ILE A 213 12.35 6.79 3.91
CA ILE A 213 11.15 7.14 4.65
C ILE A 213 10.09 7.49 3.62
N TRP A 214 9.00 6.75 3.64
CA TRP A 214 7.91 6.94 2.71
C TRP A 214 6.56 6.67 3.35
N THR A 215 5.54 7.38 2.88
CA THR A 215 4.13 7.06 3.18
C THR A 215 3.32 7.19 1.92
N ALA A 216 2.40 6.26 1.70
CA ALA A 216 1.44 6.31 0.62
C ALA A 216 0.04 6.08 1.17
N ASN A 217 -0.91 6.86 0.65
CA ASN A 217 -2.30 6.73 1.00
C ASN A 217 -3.09 6.30 -0.23
N THR A 218 -3.99 5.35 -0.05
CA THR A 218 -4.96 4.94 -1.06
C THR A 218 -6.35 5.13 -0.49
N THR A 219 -7.16 5.96 -1.14
CA THR A 219 -8.59 6.04 -0.82
C THR A 219 -9.32 4.93 -1.56
N VAL A 220 -10.20 4.23 -0.86
CA VAL A 220 -11.10 3.22 -1.43
C VAL A 220 -12.52 3.67 -1.11
N THR A 221 -13.30 3.94 -2.14
CA THR A 221 -14.69 4.35 -2.00
C THR A 221 -15.58 3.41 -2.80
N MET A 222 -16.58 2.82 -2.17
CA MET A 222 -17.59 1.98 -2.80
C MET A 222 -18.89 2.76 -2.91
N TYR A 223 -19.56 2.64 -4.05
CA TYR A 223 -20.79 3.35 -4.36
C TYR A 223 -21.90 2.40 -4.79
N HIS A 224 -23.13 2.75 -4.40
CA HIS A 224 -24.36 2.25 -5.00
C HIS A 224 -24.52 2.74 -6.44
N ALA A 225 -25.47 2.17 -7.18
CA ALA A 225 -25.72 2.55 -8.57
C ALA A 225 -26.20 4.01 -8.71
N ASP A 226 -26.87 4.54 -7.68
CA ASP A 226 -27.32 5.93 -7.61
C ASP A 226 -26.21 6.93 -7.23
N GLY A 227 -25.01 6.44 -6.91
CA GLY A 227 -23.86 7.24 -6.49
C GLY A 227 -23.78 7.54 -5.00
N SER A 228 -24.70 7.03 -4.17
CA SER A 228 -24.56 7.08 -2.72
C SER A 228 -23.42 6.15 -2.25
N ILE A 229 -22.76 6.53 -1.15
CA ILE A 229 -21.56 5.83 -0.66
C ILE A 229 -21.98 4.62 0.17
N ILE A 230 -21.33 3.48 -0.06
CA ILE A 230 -21.41 2.26 0.76
C ILE A 230 -20.29 2.27 1.80
N LEU A 231 -19.06 2.53 1.36
CA LEU A 231 -17.84 2.55 2.17
C LEU A 231 -16.93 3.66 1.66
N ASP A 232 -16.35 4.45 2.56
CA ASP A 232 -15.22 5.33 2.26
C ASP A 232 -14.12 5.11 3.28
N ALA A 233 -12.96 4.65 2.83
CA ALA A 233 -11.82 4.34 3.67
C ALA A 233 -10.52 4.88 3.08
N ILE A 234 -9.59 5.26 3.96
CA ILE A 234 -8.20 5.55 3.59
C ILE A 234 -7.35 4.41 4.11
N TYR A 235 -6.60 3.80 3.22
CA TYR A 235 -5.51 2.90 3.53
C TYR A 235 -4.20 3.70 3.56
N GLU A 236 -3.48 3.65 4.67
CA GLU A 236 -2.13 4.20 4.82
C GLU A 236 -1.14 3.03 4.88
N ALA A 237 -0.04 3.14 4.14
CA ALA A 237 1.11 2.27 4.31
C ALA A 237 2.41 3.06 4.14
N GLY A 238 3.47 2.64 4.80
CA GLY A 238 4.75 3.32 4.69
C GLY A 238 5.83 2.78 5.61
N MET A 239 7.00 3.40 5.51
CA MET A 239 8.11 3.24 6.42
C MET A 239 8.48 4.61 6.97
N VAL A 240 8.48 4.76 8.29
CA VAL A 240 8.74 6.04 8.96
C VAL A 240 9.77 5.88 10.06
N ARG A 241 10.26 7.00 10.58
CA ARG A 241 11.06 6.97 11.82
C ARG A 241 10.20 6.66 13.04
N ALA A 242 10.76 5.94 14.00
CA ALA A 242 10.10 5.62 15.26
C ALA A 242 9.81 6.90 16.04
N ARG A 243 10.74 7.88 15.98
CA ARG A 243 10.58 9.23 16.55
C ARG A 243 10.38 10.29 15.45
N PRO A 244 9.40 11.21 15.60
CA PRO A 244 9.17 12.30 14.65
C PRO A 244 10.28 13.35 14.65
#